data_AF-A0A916QHJ4-F1
#
_entry.id   AF-A0A916QHJ4-F1
#
_cell.length_a   1.000
_cell.length_b   1.000
_cell.length_c   1.000
_cell.angle_alpha   90.00
_cell.angle_beta   90.00
_cell.angle_gamma   90.00
#
_symmetry.space_group_name_H-M   'P 1'
#
loop_
_entity.id
_entity.type
_entity.pdbx_description
1 polymer ?
#
loop_
_entity_poly.entity_id
_entity_poly.type
_entity_poly.pdbx_seq_one_letter_code
_entity_poly.pdbx_strand_id
1 'polypeptide(L)' 'MQKFWFRIRYTVKTVCFPLIILQFIRTLIFPTPFDVLLLFLLFLVYVGFLMEVY' A
#
# COMPACT_ATOMS: atom_id res chain seq x y z
N MET A 1 6.98 -19.01 -14.84
CA MET A 1 5.99 -18.01 -14.36
C MET A 1 6.32 -17.36 -13.01
N GLN A 2 7.11 -18.00 -12.12
CA GLN A 2 7.48 -17.48 -10.78
C GLN A 2 8.26 -16.14 -10.79
N LYS A 3 9.20 -15.95 -11.72
CA LYS A 3 10.05 -14.73 -11.77
C LYS A 3 9.28 -13.43 -12.01
N PHE A 4 8.15 -13.48 -12.73
CA PHE A 4 7.36 -12.29 -13.04
C PHE A 4 6.57 -11.80 -11.81
N TRP A 5 6.04 -12.76 -11.02
CA TRP A 5 5.34 -12.50 -9.76
C TRP A 5 6.25 -11.83 -8.71
N PHE A 6 7.48 -12.31 -8.56
CA PHE A 6 8.45 -11.68 -7.66
C PHE A 6 8.80 -10.25 -8.12
N ARG A 7 8.98 -10.02 -9.42
CA ARG A 7 9.31 -8.68 -9.94
C ARG A 7 8.16 -7.69 -9.70
N ILE A 8 6.92 -8.13 -9.91
CA ILE A 8 5.73 -7.32 -9.58
C ILE A 8 5.65 -7.06 -8.07
N ARG A 9 5.89 -8.06 -7.20
CA ARG A 9 5.92 -7.86 -5.74
C ARG A 9 6.90 -6.77 -5.31
N TYR A 10 8.12 -6.78 -5.84
CA TYR A 10 9.13 -5.77 -5.50
C TYR A 10 8.75 -4.39 -6.03
N THR A 11 8.28 -4.29 -7.28
CA THR A 11 7.83 -3.02 -7.84
C THR A 11 6.62 -2.46 -7.08
N VAL A 12 5.66 -3.31 -6.73
CA VAL A 12 4.47 -2.93 -5.95
C VAL A 12 4.87 -2.49 -4.55
N LYS A 13 5.76 -3.20 -3.84
CA LYS A 13 6.26 -2.73 -2.54
C LYS A 13 6.95 -1.36 -2.62
N THR A 14 7.81 -1.17 -3.63
CA THR A 14 8.57 0.07 -3.82
C THR A 14 7.67 1.25 -4.20
N VAL A 15 6.57 1.02 -4.92
CA VAL A 15 5.65 2.09 -5.35
C VAL A 15 4.49 2.30 -4.38
N CYS A 16 3.93 1.25 -3.77
CA CYS A 16 2.85 1.38 -2.78
C CYS A 16 3.30 2.08 -1.51
N PHE A 17 4.54 1.86 -1.06
CA PHE A 17 5.03 2.49 0.18
C PHE A 17 5.03 4.04 0.12
N PRO A 18 5.64 4.70 -0.90
CA PRO A 18 5.58 6.15 -1.01
C PRO A 18 4.16 6.66 -1.29
N LEU A 19 3.32 5.89 -1.99
CA LEU A 19 1.91 6.24 -2.19
C LEU A 19 1.16 6.29 -0.85
N ILE A 20 1.33 5.29 0.01
CA ILE A 20 0.73 5.24 1.34
C ILE A 20 1.20 6.45 2.18
N ILE A 21 2.48 6.81 2.12
CA ILE A 21 3.02 7.97 2.84
C ILE A 21 2.38 9.28 2.35
N LEU A 22 2.33 9.49 1.03
CA LEU A 22 1.71 10.70 0.46
C LEU A 22 0.23 10.79 0.81
N GLN A 23 -0.46 9.65 0.76
CA GLN A 23 -1.87 9.55 1.09
C GLN A 23 -2.10 9.81 2.57
N PHE A 24 -1.23 9.31 3.46
CA PHE A 24 -1.27 9.58 4.90
C PHE A 24 -1.07 11.07 5.22
N ILE A 25 -0.10 11.71 4.56
CA ILE A 25 0.12 13.17 4.68
C ILE A 25 -1.12 13.94 4.23
N ARG A 26 -1.74 13.53 3.11
CA ARG A 26 -3.00 14.14 2.63
C ARG A 26 -4.14 13.96 3.63
N THR A 27 -4.28 12.78 4.23
CA THR A 27 -5.29 12.51 5.25
C THR A 27 -5.05 13.33 6.52
N LEU A 28 -3.80 13.57 6.91
CA LEU A 28 -3.45 14.44 8.04
C LEU A 28 -3.84 15.91 7.82
N ILE A 29 -3.65 16.42 6.59
CA ILE A 29 -3.94 17.83 6.24
C ILE A 29 -5.44 18.04 6.02
N PHE A 30 -6.11 17.10 5.35
CA PHE A 30 -7.52 17.18 5.00
C PHE A 30 -8.17 15.79 5.18
N PRO A 31 -8.54 15.43 6.42
CA PRO A 31 -9.11 14.11 6.69
C PRO A 31 -10.50 14.02 6.09
N THR A 32 -10.66 13.19 5.05
CA THR A 32 -11.97 12.71 4.63
C THR A 32 -12.16 11.27 5.13
N PRO A 33 -13.40 10.87 5.50
CA PRO A 33 -13.67 9.50 5.92
C PRO A 33 -13.30 8.48 4.83
N PHE A 34 -13.42 8.87 3.56
CA PHE A 34 -13.03 8.05 2.42
C PHE A 34 -11.51 7.87 2.33
N ASP A 35 -10.73 8.94 2.51
CA ASP A 35 -9.26 8.85 2.51
C ASP A 35 -8.74 7.95 3.64
N VAL A 36 -9.33 8.02 4.84
CA VAL A 36 -8.95 7.16 5.97
C VAL A 36 -9.24 5.69 5.67
N LEU A 37 -10.42 5.39 5.12
CA LEU A 37 -10.80 4.02 4.73
C LEU A 37 -9.90 3.47 3.62
N LEU A 38 -9.62 4.28 2.61
CA LEU A 38 -8.75 3.91 1.49
C LEU A 38 -7.32 3.65 1.98
N LEU A 39 -6.80 4.52 2.86
CA LEU A 39 -5.49 4.36 3.47
C LEU A 39 -5.41 3.07 4.29
N PHE A 40 -6.44 2.77 5.09
CA PHE A 40 -6.51 1.56 5.89
C PHE A 40 -6.52 0.29 5.03
N LEU A 41 -7.29 0.28 3.93
CA LEU A 41 -7.32 -0.83 2.99
C LEU A 41 -5.97 -1.04 2.29
N LEU A 42 -5.35 0.03 1.79
CA LEU A 42 -4.03 0.00 1.17
C LEU A 42 -2.95 -0.50 2.14
N PHE A 43 -3.04 -0.09 3.41
CA PHE A 43 -2.15 -0.55 4.47
C PHE A 43 -2.33 -2.05 4.74
N LEU A 44 -3.57 -2.54 4.85
CA LEU A 44 -3.87 -3.96 5.01
C LEU A 44 -3.31 -4.82 3.86
N VAL A 45 -3.49 -4.37 2.62
CA VAL A 45 -2.94 -5.03 1.44
C VAL A 45 -1.41 -5.03 1.48
N TYR A 46 -0.79 -3.89 1.80
CA TYR A 46 0.67 -3.80 1.92
C TYR A 46 1.22 -4.74 3.01
N VAL A 47 0.58 -4.81 4.18
CA VAL A 47 0.96 -5.71 5.28
C VAL A 47 0.76 -7.18 4.90
N GLY A 48 -0.35 -7.51 4.22
CA GLY A 48 -0.57 -8.87 3.69
C GLY A 48 0.52 -9.29 2.71
N PHE A 49 0.94 -8.38 1.82
CA PHE A 49 2.09 -8.58 0.93
C PHE A 49 3.43 -8.61 1.67
N LEU A 50 3.56 -7.93 2.81
CA LEU A 50 4.78 -7.91 3.61
C LEU A 50 4.97 -9.22 4.38
N MET A 51 3.89 -9.72 5.00
CA MET A 51 3.90 -10.95 5.79
C MET A 51 3.86 -12.23 4.95
N GLU A 52 3.87 -12.11 3.61
CA GLU A 52 3.80 -13.25 2.69
C GLU A 52 2.66 -14.23 3.04
N VAL A 53 1.50 -13.72 3.50
CA VAL A 53 0.34 -14.53 3.91
C VAL A 53 -0.42 -15.09 2.69
N TYR A 54 0.31 -15.50 1.64
CA TYR A 54 -0.22 -15.99 0.37
C TYR A 54 0.49 -17.26 -0.07
#